data_AF-A0A4Q3ZJR8-F1
#
_entry.id   AF-A0A4Q3ZJR8-F1
#
_cell.length_a   1.000
_cell.length_b   1.000
_cell.length_c   1.000
_cell.angle_alpha   90.00
_cell.angle_beta   90.00
_cell.angle_gamma   90.00
#
_symmetry.space_group_name_H-M   'P 1'
#
loop_
_entity.id
_entity.type
_entity.pdbx_description
1 polymer ?
#
loop_
_entity_poly.entity_id
_entity_poly.type
_entity_poly.pdbx_seq_one_letter_code
_entity_poly.pdbx_strand_id
1 'polypeptide(L)'
;MSIYGKQIGAELALGGNTDSTEIFHVIVGQDTLALPANTIRFEPQRRSGRAESLGVYLSWPGLEGYSRRNAGIFSDPNRVDGLIFIDFSQSVMSRDMSGRVEPIYSRLFDGPPTDGPAGLKIHALTRNSGFGEERLLTARLPDGSVYAVRCLLPADSGQSTSADCLRDVRVGRDLTMLYRFSAVLLPQWQEIEKAMRSFAETHIVR
;
A
#
# COMPACT_ATOMS: atom_id res chain seq x y z
N MET A 1 38.47 5.74 -20.56
CA MET A 1 37.00 5.79 -20.60
C MET A 1 36.47 5.59 -19.19
N SER A 2 35.85 6.63 -18.63
CA SER A 2 35.60 6.78 -17.19
C SER A 2 34.60 5.75 -16.66
N ILE A 3 35.02 4.99 -15.65
CA ILE A 3 34.20 4.01 -14.91
C ILE A 3 33.03 4.72 -14.19
N TYR A 4 33.24 5.98 -13.78
CA TYR A 4 32.24 6.81 -13.12
C TYR A 4 31.04 7.18 -14.01
N GLY A 5 31.26 7.34 -15.32
CA GLY A 5 30.17 7.65 -16.26
C GLY A 5 29.22 6.48 -16.49
N LYS A 6 29.70 5.23 -16.34
CA LYS A 6 28.85 4.03 -16.48
C LYS A 6 27.95 3.81 -15.27
N GLN A 7 28.41 4.16 -14.07
CA GLN A 7 27.63 3.96 -12.83
C GLN A 7 26.46 4.94 -12.72
N ILE A 8 26.70 6.22 -13.00
CA ILE A 8 25.63 7.24 -13.00
C ILE A 8 24.58 6.95 -14.07
N GLY A 9 24.99 6.45 -15.25
CA GLY A 9 24.07 6.02 -16.30
C GLY A 9 23.24 4.77 -15.94
N ALA A 10 23.81 3.82 -15.20
CA ALA A 10 23.10 2.63 -14.73
C ALA A 10 22.11 2.96 -13.61
N GLU A 11 22.45 3.91 -12.73
CA GLU A 11 21.61 4.36 -11.62
C GLU A 11 20.38 5.16 -12.09
N LEU A 12 20.57 6.03 -13.10
CA LEU A 12 19.47 6.69 -13.81
C LEU A 12 18.59 5.70 -14.59
N ALA A 13 19.18 4.65 -15.17
CA ALA A 13 18.44 3.61 -15.88
C ALA A 13 17.60 2.70 -14.96
N LEU A 14 17.94 2.63 -13.67
CA LEU A 14 17.20 1.86 -12.67
C LEU A 14 16.12 2.69 -11.96
N GLY A 15 16.09 4.02 -12.13
CA GLY A 15 15.10 4.88 -11.47
C GLY A 15 15.12 4.79 -9.93
N GLY A 16 16.29 4.50 -9.34
CA GLY A 16 16.45 4.27 -7.89
C GLY A 16 16.16 2.84 -7.41
N ASN A 17 15.82 1.91 -8.29
CA ASN A 17 15.64 0.49 -7.94
C ASN A 17 16.98 -0.22 -7.64
N THR A 18 16.94 -1.30 -6.84
CA THR A 18 18.08 -2.18 -6.54
C THR A 18 17.64 -3.64 -6.56
N ASP A 19 18.48 -4.57 -7.03
CA ASP A 19 18.25 -6.02 -6.90
C ASP A 19 18.89 -6.63 -5.64
N SER A 20 19.45 -5.79 -4.76
CA SER A 20 20.03 -6.22 -3.47
C SER A 20 18.94 -6.77 -2.54
N THR A 21 19.25 -7.89 -1.90
CA THR A 21 18.40 -8.53 -0.88
C THR A 21 18.96 -8.35 0.54
N GLU A 22 19.92 -7.44 0.71
CA GLU A 22 20.44 -7.06 2.02
C GLU A 22 19.31 -6.62 2.94
N ILE A 23 19.27 -7.15 4.17
CA ILE A 23 18.22 -6.88 5.14
C ILE A 23 18.56 -5.63 5.95
N PHE A 24 17.69 -4.62 5.88
CA PHE A 24 17.75 -3.45 6.75
C PHE A 24 16.78 -3.58 7.91
N HIS A 25 17.26 -3.24 9.10
CA HIS A 25 16.46 -3.21 10.33
C HIS A 25 16.05 -1.76 10.63
N VAL A 26 14.84 -1.39 10.24
CA VAL A 26 14.32 -0.03 10.35
C VAL A 26 13.34 0.06 11.51
N ILE A 27 13.61 0.97 12.43
CA ILE A 27 12.79 1.20 13.62
C ILE A 27 11.82 2.33 13.32
N VAL A 28 10.52 2.06 13.39
CA VAL A 28 9.43 3.03 13.21
C VAL A 28 8.53 2.96 14.45
N GLY A 29 8.37 4.08 15.16
CA GLY A 29 7.72 4.08 16.46
C GLY A 29 8.45 3.19 17.47
N GLN A 30 7.77 2.13 17.91
CA GLN A 30 8.28 1.09 18.82
C GLN A 30 8.57 -0.25 18.13
N ASP A 31 8.24 -0.40 16.85
CA ASP A 31 8.42 -1.65 16.12
C ASP A 31 9.67 -1.58 15.23
N THR A 32 10.28 -2.74 14.99
CA THR A 32 11.40 -2.90 14.05
C THR A 32 10.96 -3.74 12.87
N LEU A 33 11.14 -3.21 11.66
CA LEU A 33 10.92 -3.90 10.40
C LEU A 33 12.26 -4.43 9.88
N ALA A 34 12.33 -5.72 9.53
CA ALA A 34 13.45 -6.31 8.82
C ALA A 34 13.06 -6.51 7.35
N LEU A 35 13.54 -5.67 6.45
CA LEU A 35 13.12 -5.65 5.05
C LEU A 35 14.31 -5.72 4.08
N PRO A 36 14.23 -6.51 3.00
CA PRO A 36 15.23 -6.50 1.93
C PRO A 36 15.32 -5.14 1.22
N ALA A 37 16.53 -4.71 0.85
CA ALA A 37 16.81 -3.44 0.17
C ALA A 37 15.95 -3.23 -1.09
N ASN A 38 15.71 -4.28 -1.87
CA ASN A 38 14.91 -4.25 -3.09
C ASN A 38 13.40 -4.12 -2.86
N THR A 39 12.92 -4.19 -1.61
CA THR A 39 11.54 -3.86 -1.24
C THR A 39 11.40 -2.42 -0.74
N ILE A 40 12.50 -1.76 -0.37
CA ILE A 40 12.51 -0.37 0.10
C ILE A 40 12.54 0.57 -1.10
N ARG A 41 11.48 1.36 -1.24
CA ARG A 41 11.22 2.21 -2.41
C ARG A 41 12.22 3.34 -2.56
N PHE A 42 12.58 3.98 -1.44
CA PHE A 42 13.42 5.17 -1.45
C PHE A 42 14.84 4.81 -1.00
N GLU A 43 15.81 5.04 -1.88
CA GLU A 43 17.22 4.78 -1.60
C GLU A 43 17.70 5.39 -0.27
N PRO A 44 17.36 6.65 0.12
CA PRO A 44 17.79 7.20 1.40
C PRO A 44 17.26 6.45 2.65
N GLN A 45 16.24 5.62 2.48
CA GLN A 45 15.66 4.79 3.56
C GLN A 45 16.29 3.39 3.64
N ARG A 46 17.20 3.01 2.72
CA ARG A 46 17.93 1.73 2.73
C ARG A 46 19.09 1.77 3.73
N ARG A 47 18.75 1.93 5.00
CA ARG A 47 19.70 1.97 6.12
C ARG A 47 19.02 1.50 7.40
N SER A 48 19.76 0.75 8.21
CA SER A 48 19.27 0.35 9.54
C SER A 48 19.25 1.54 10.50
N GLY A 49 18.32 1.53 11.45
CA GLY A 49 18.17 2.58 12.46
C GLY A 49 16.77 3.19 12.48
N ARG A 50 16.61 4.31 13.18
CA ARG A 50 15.31 4.98 13.36
C ARG A 50 14.90 5.76 12.10
N ALA A 51 13.62 5.68 11.77
CA ALA A 51 12.98 6.46 10.72
C ALA A 51 11.56 6.89 11.15
N GLU A 52 11.08 8.00 10.59
CA GLU A 52 9.69 8.46 10.82
C GLU A 52 8.68 7.60 10.05
N SER A 53 9.05 7.21 8.83
CA SER A 53 8.33 6.25 8.02
C SER A 53 9.27 5.44 7.14
N LEU A 54 8.74 4.36 6.55
CA LEU A 54 9.43 3.52 5.59
C LEU A 54 8.52 3.23 4.39
N GLY A 55 8.93 3.68 3.21
CA GLY A 55 8.25 3.44 1.96
C GLY A 55 8.69 2.11 1.34
N VAL A 56 7.71 1.25 1.07
CA VAL A 56 7.87 -0.09 0.49
C VAL A 56 7.01 -0.19 -0.78
N TYR A 57 7.43 -1.05 -1.69
CA TYR A 57 6.71 -1.37 -2.92
C TYR A 57 6.96 -2.82 -3.30
N LEU A 58 5.89 -3.52 -3.68
CA LEU A 58 5.95 -4.95 -3.94
C LEU A 58 5.23 -5.24 -5.24
N SER A 59 5.75 -6.20 -6.00
CA SER A 59 5.01 -6.77 -7.12
C SER A 59 3.75 -7.48 -6.63
N TRP A 60 2.69 -7.42 -7.43
CA TRP A 60 1.48 -8.20 -7.22
C TRP A 60 1.33 -9.27 -8.32
N PRO A 61 0.94 -10.52 -8.01
CA PRO A 61 0.60 -11.07 -6.69
C PRO A 61 1.79 -11.64 -5.89
N GLY A 62 3.01 -11.61 -6.43
CA GLY A 62 4.16 -12.32 -5.87
C GLY A 62 4.73 -11.73 -4.56
N LEU A 63 4.41 -10.48 -4.24
CA LEU A 63 4.97 -9.73 -3.11
C LEU A 63 6.51 -9.62 -3.13
N GLU A 64 7.10 -9.65 -4.32
CA GLU A 64 8.54 -9.56 -4.49
C GLU A 64 8.97 -8.10 -4.66
N GLY A 65 10.13 -7.76 -4.10
CA GLY A 65 10.84 -6.53 -4.43
C GLY A 65 11.39 -6.53 -5.87
N TYR A 66 12.05 -5.44 -6.25
CA TYR A 66 12.66 -5.32 -7.57
C TYR A 66 13.71 -6.42 -7.79
N SER A 67 13.72 -6.96 -9.02
CA SER A 67 14.81 -7.76 -9.55
C SER A 67 14.93 -7.51 -11.05
N ARG A 68 16.07 -7.84 -11.64
CA ARG A 68 16.24 -7.75 -13.09
C ARG A 68 15.23 -8.60 -13.88
N ARG A 69 14.71 -9.68 -13.30
CA ARG A 69 13.70 -10.55 -13.95
C ARG A 69 12.31 -9.91 -14.00
N ASN A 70 11.94 -9.15 -12.97
CA ASN A 70 10.62 -8.51 -12.85
C ASN A 70 10.65 -7.00 -13.12
N ALA A 71 11.77 -6.46 -13.63
CA ALA A 71 12.01 -5.04 -13.83
C ALA A 71 10.88 -4.33 -14.61
N GLY A 72 10.29 -4.99 -15.60
CA GLY A 72 9.18 -4.44 -16.37
C GLY A 72 7.95 -4.07 -15.54
N ILE A 73 7.71 -4.74 -14.41
CA ILE A 73 6.62 -4.41 -13.48
C ILE A 73 6.88 -3.06 -12.78
N PHE A 74 8.14 -2.79 -12.45
CA PHE A 74 8.54 -1.60 -11.70
C PHE A 74 8.79 -0.37 -12.57
N SER A 75 8.97 -0.56 -13.88
CA SER A 75 9.26 0.52 -14.83
C SER A 75 8.10 0.90 -15.74
N ASP A 76 7.05 0.07 -15.85
CA ASP A 76 5.93 0.33 -16.75
C ASP A 76 4.79 1.06 -16.04
N PRO A 77 4.57 2.37 -16.30
CA PRO A 77 3.49 3.12 -15.68
C PRO A 77 2.10 2.64 -16.11
N ASN A 78 1.98 1.86 -17.19
CA ASN A 78 0.71 1.31 -17.67
C ASN A 78 0.33 -0.01 -16.97
N ARG A 79 1.26 -0.62 -16.22
CA ARG A 79 1.02 -1.84 -15.42
C ARG A 79 0.46 -1.49 -14.05
N VAL A 80 -0.71 -0.88 -14.05
CA VAL A 80 -1.35 -0.32 -12.84
C VAL A 80 -1.71 -1.37 -11.80
N ASP A 81 -1.93 -2.61 -12.24
CA ASP A 81 -2.23 -3.78 -11.41
C ASP A 81 -0.97 -4.49 -10.87
N GLY A 82 0.21 -4.06 -11.28
CA GLY A 82 1.46 -4.80 -11.05
C GLY A 82 2.13 -4.52 -9.70
N LEU A 83 1.76 -3.43 -9.01
CA LEU A 83 2.42 -2.99 -7.78
C LEU A 83 1.43 -2.69 -6.66
N ILE A 84 1.85 -2.99 -5.44
CA ILE A 84 1.26 -2.45 -4.20
C ILE A 84 2.29 -1.56 -3.54
N PHE A 85 1.89 -0.33 -3.22
CA PHE A 85 2.72 0.62 -2.48
C PHE A 85 2.34 0.59 -1.01
N ILE A 86 3.33 0.60 -0.13
CA ILE A 86 3.15 0.52 1.31
C ILE A 86 3.93 1.66 1.96
N ASP A 87 3.35 2.31 2.95
CA ASP A 87 4.06 3.21 3.86
C ASP A 87 3.82 2.72 5.29
N PHE A 88 4.92 2.40 5.97
CA PHE A 88 4.91 2.11 7.39
C PHE A 88 5.24 3.38 8.15
N SER A 89 4.37 3.79 9.06
CA SER A 89 4.56 4.98 9.91
C SER A 89 4.10 4.70 11.33
N GLN A 90 4.53 5.53 12.28
CA GLN A 90 4.09 5.42 13.66
C GLN A 90 2.56 5.61 13.77
N SER A 91 1.90 4.79 14.59
CA SER A 91 0.47 4.92 14.87
C SER A 91 0.15 6.23 15.61
N VAL A 92 -0.36 7.24 14.89
CA VAL A 92 -0.88 8.48 15.49
C VAL A 92 -2.38 8.44 15.80
N MET A 93 -3.12 7.51 15.18
CA MET A 93 -4.57 7.31 15.40
C MET A 93 -4.82 6.03 16.19
N SER A 94 -5.79 6.07 17.11
CA SER A 94 -6.16 4.89 17.92
C SER A 94 -6.93 3.82 17.13
N ARG A 95 -7.52 4.19 15.99
CA ARG A 95 -8.33 3.30 15.14
C ARG A 95 -7.83 3.35 13.70
N ASP A 96 -7.74 2.18 13.09
CA ASP A 96 -7.48 2.04 11.66
C ASP A 96 -8.71 2.43 10.82
N MET A 97 -8.62 2.34 9.49
CA MET A 97 -9.72 2.70 8.61
C MET A 97 -11.02 1.94 8.93
N SER A 98 -10.91 0.65 9.23
CA SER A 98 -12.05 -0.21 9.59
C SER A 98 -12.73 0.27 10.87
N GLY A 99 -11.94 0.55 11.91
CA GLY A 99 -12.44 1.03 13.20
C GLY A 99 -13.06 2.43 13.12
N ARG A 100 -12.79 3.17 12.05
CA ARG A 100 -13.35 4.51 11.80
C ARG A 100 -14.68 4.47 11.01
N VAL A 101 -15.12 3.32 10.50
CA VAL A 101 -16.36 3.22 9.72
C VAL A 101 -17.57 3.70 10.51
N GLU A 102 -17.87 3.06 11.64
CA GLU A 102 -19.03 3.39 12.43
C GLU A 102 -18.96 4.78 13.11
N PRO A 103 -17.86 5.16 13.79
CA PRO A 103 -17.84 6.42 14.53
C PRO A 103 -17.60 7.68 13.67
N ILE A 104 -17.07 7.53 12.45
CA ILE A 104 -16.65 8.67 11.61
C ILE A 104 -17.31 8.59 10.23
N TYR A 105 -17.04 7.54 9.45
CA TYR A 105 -17.45 7.52 8.05
C TYR A 105 -18.97 7.41 7.85
N SER A 106 -19.68 6.69 8.71
CA SER A 106 -21.14 6.49 8.61
C SER A 106 -21.91 7.82 8.57
N ARG A 107 -21.42 8.85 9.27
CA ARG A 107 -22.00 10.19 9.32
C ARG A 107 -21.75 11.01 8.05
N LEU A 108 -20.84 10.54 7.20
CA LEU A 108 -20.45 11.18 5.97
C LEU A 108 -21.07 10.51 4.74
N PHE A 109 -21.84 9.43 4.92
CA PHE A 109 -22.49 8.72 3.82
C PHE A 109 -23.58 9.57 3.18
N ASP A 110 -23.59 9.58 1.85
CA ASP A 110 -24.57 10.27 1.02
C ASP A 110 -25.47 9.23 0.34
N GLY A 111 -26.60 8.92 0.98
CA GLY A 111 -27.55 7.92 0.49
C GLY A 111 -27.20 6.47 0.82
N PRO A 112 -28.01 5.51 0.33
CA PRO A 112 -27.79 4.08 0.56
C PRO A 112 -26.58 3.56 -0.23
N PRO A 113 -25.89 2.51 0.28
CA PRO A 113 -24.78 1.90 -0.45
C PRO A 113 -25.26 1.16 -1.71
N THR A 114 -24.38 1.10 -2.70
CA THR A 114 -24.55 0.27 -3.90
C THR A 114 -23.65 -0.97 -3.84
N ASP A 115 -23.94 -1.95 -4.69
CA ASP A 115 -23.11 -3.15 -4.82
C ASP A 115 -21.82 -2.85 -5.60
N GLY A 116 -20.71 -3.39 -5.09
CA GLY A 116 -19.40 -3.38 -5.70
C GLY A 116 -18.86 -4.79 -5.96
N PRO A 117 -17.64 -4.89 -6.52
CA PRO A 117 -17.05 -6.18 -6.87
C PRO A 117 -16.77 -7.03 -5.62
N ALA A 118 -16.81 -8.35 -5.79
CA ALA A 118 -16.45 -9.34 -4.78
C ALA A 118 -17.11 -9.10 -3.40
N GLY A 119 -18.37 -8.68 -3.39
CA GLY A 119 -19.18 -8.48 -2.18
C GLY A 119 -18.95 -7.16 -1.45
N LEU A 120 -18.19 -6.22 -2.03
CA LEU A 120 -18.04 -4.87 -1.49
C LEU A 120 -19.36 -4.09 -1.56
N LYS A 121 -19.58 -3.22 -0.58
CA LYS A 121 -20.59 -2.17 -0.61
C LYS A 121 -19.90 -0.83 -0.83
N ILE A 122 -20.35 -0.08 -1.82
CA ILE A 122 -19.81 1.23 -2.18
C ILE A 122 -20.67 2.31 -1.52
N HIS A 123 -20.03 3.15 -0.71
CA HIS A 123 -20.66 4.29 -0.04
C HIS A 123 -20.17 5.58 -0.68
N ALA A 124 -21.10 6.38 -1.19
CA ALA A 124 -20.81 7.76 -1.56
C ALA A 124 -20.56 8.59 -0.29
N LEU A 125 -19.62 9.53 -0.38
CA LEU A 125 -19.30 10.46 0.69
C LEU A 125 -19.83 11.85 0.34
N THR A 126 -20.32 12.58 1.33
CA THR A 126 -20.76 13.96 1.14
C THR A 126 -19.64 14.84 0.61
N ARG A 127 -19.96 15.81 -0.25
CA ARG A 127 -18.97 16.72 -0.85
C ARG A 127 -18.14 17.51 0.16
N ASN A 128 -18.70 17.79 1.34
CA ASN A 128 -18.05 18.55 2.41
C ASN A 128 -17.17 17.68 3.33
N SER A 129 -17.03 16.38 3.05
CA SER A 129 -16.28 15.44 3.88
C SER A 129 -14.75 15.62 3.85
N GLY A 130 -14.24 16.41 2.90
CA GLY A 130 -12.80 16.56 2.66
C GLY A 130 -12.18 15.39 1.88
N PHE A 131 -12.99 14.39 1.47
CA PHE A 131 -12.54 13.22 0.70
C PHE A 131 -12.78 13.36 -0.81
N GLY A 132 -13.20 14.53 -1.29
CA GLY A 132 -13.42 14.80 -2.70
C GLY A 132 -14.40 13.82 -3.35
N GLU A 133 -13.99 13.21 -4.46
CA GLU A 133 -14.78 12.23 -5.23
C GLU A 133 -14.54 10.77 -4.80
N GLU A 134 -13.78 10.54 -3.72
CA GLU A 134 -13.54 9.19 -3.24
C GLU A 134 -14.83 8.54 -2.73
N ARG A 135 -14.82 7.21 -2.81
CA ARG A 135 -15.85 6.34 -2.23
C ARG A 135 -15.23 5.54 -1.11
N LEU A 136 -16.02 5.25 -0.09
CA LEU A 136 -15.65 4.24 0.91
C LEU A 136 -16.25 2.91 0.46
N LEU A 137 -15.43 1.88 0.33
CA LEU A 137 -15.88 0.53 0.03
C LEU A 137 -15.72 -0.33 1.28
N THR A 138 -16.77 -1.04 1.67
CA THR A 138 -16.78 -1.85 2.88
C THR A 138 -17.28 -3.27 2.64
N ALA A 139 -16.79 -4.22 3.42
CA ALA A 139 -17.30 -5.59 3.46
C ALA A 139 -17.14 -6.18 4.87
N ARG A 140 -17.66 -7.39 5.08
CA ARG A 140 -17.36 -8.20 6.27
C ARG A 140 -16.28 -9.22 5.93
N LEU A 141 -15.24 -9.28 6.74
CA LEU A 141 -14.24 -10.34 6.69
C LEU A 141 -14.79 -11.64 7.30
N PRO A 142 -14.18 -12.81 7.02
CA PRO A 142 -14.64 -14.09 7.57
C PRO A 142 -14.70 -14.15 9.10
N ASP A 143 -13.87 -13.36 9.79
CA ASP A 143 -13.85 -13.23 11.25
C ASP A 143 -14.92 -12.26 11.80
N GLY A 144 -15.77 -11.70 10.92
CA GLY A 144 -16.82 -10.75 11.26
C GLY A 144 -16.35 -9.30 11.36
N SER A 145 -15.04 -9.03 11.29
CA SER A 145 -14.50 -7.67 11.30
C SER A 145 -14.88 -6.92 10.01
N VAL A 146 -14.82 -5.59 10.07
CA VAL A 146 -15.12 -4.73 8.91
C VAL A 146 -13.86 -4.59 8.07
N TYR A 147 -14.01 -4.81 6.77
CA TYR A 147 -13.05 -4.30 5.78
C TYR A 147 -13.53 -2.93 5.29
N ALA A 148 -12.60 -2.00 5.12
CA ALA A 148 -12.87 -0.64 4.66
C ALA A 148 -11.68 -0.11 3.86
N VAL A 149 -11.91 0.27 2.60
CA VAL A 149 -10.91 0.90 1.72
C VAL A 149 -11.50 2.15 1.11
N ARG A 150 -10.70 3.21 0.97
CA ARG A 150 -11.10 4.39 0.20
C ARG A 150 -10.53 4.28 -1.20
N CYS A 151 -11.37 4.54 -2.20
CA CYS A 151 -10.92 4.52 -3.59
C CYS A 151 -11.46 5.72 -4.35
N LEU A 152 -10.62 6.28 -5.23
CA LEU A 152 -11.10 7.06 -6.36
C LEU A 152 -11.48 6.06 -7.47
N LEU A 153 -12.78 5.88 -7.71
CA LEU A 153 -13.25 4.92 -8.72
C LEU A 153 -13.22 5.59 -10.10
N PRO A 154 -12.37 5.14 -11.04
CA PRO A 154 -12.34 5.71 -12.37
C PRO A 154 -13.59 5.34 -13.16
N ALA A 155 -14.02 6.22 -14.07
CA ALA A 155 -15.18 5.96 -14.94
C ALA A 155 -14.94 4.82 -15.94
N ASP A 156 -13.68 4.62 -16.34
CA ASP A 156 -13.21 3.52 -17.18
C ASP A 156 -11.95 2.90 -16.54
N SER A 157 -11.85 1.57 -16.58
CA SER A 157 -10.66 0.81 -16.22
C SER A 157 -9.35 1.36 -16.82
N GLY A 158 -9.37 1.89 -18.04
CA GLY A 158 -8.20 2.49 -18.71
C GLY A 158 -7.71 3.81 -18.08
N GLN A 159 -8.47 4.39 -17.16
CA GLN A 159 -8.10 5.58 -16.39
C GLN A 159 -7.62 5.24 -14.97
N SER A 160 -7.56 3.95 -14.62
CA SER A 160 -7.05 3.52 -13.32
C SER A 160 -5.57 3.84 -13.19
N THR A 161 -5.14 4.11 -11.97
CA THR A 161 -3.73 4.30 -11.61
C THR A 161 -3.28 3.17 -10.68
N SER A 162 -1.99 3.07 -10.39
CA SER A 162 -1.48 2.07 -9.45
C SER A 162 -1.77 2.39 -7.97
N ALA A 163 -2.49 3.48 -7.68
CA ALA A 163 -2.71 3.98 -6.33
C ALA A 163 -4.13 4.55 -6.11
N ASP A 164 -5.12 4.09 -6.87
CA ASP A 164 -6.52 4.57 -6.78
C ASP A 164 -7.17 4.28 -5.43
N CYS A 165 -6.84 3.12 -4.85
CA CYS A 165 -7.34 2.65 -3.58
C CYS A 165 -6.29 2.78 -2.49
N LEU A 166 -6.71 3.15 -1.27
CA LEU A 166 -5.86 3.29 -0.11
C LEU A 166 -6.55 2.78 1.17
N ARG A 167 -5.81 2.07 1.99
CA ARG A 167 -6.27 1.54 3.29
C ARG A 167 -5.14 1.57 4.29
N ASP A 168 -5.41 2.11 5.47
CA ASP A 168 -4.54 1.97 6.63
C ASP A 168 -5.06 0.88 7.57
N VAL A 169 -4.13 0.03 8.02
CA VAL A 169 -4.36 -0.99 9.03
C VAL A 169 -3.31 -0.86 10.13
N ARG A 170 -3.70 -1.14 11.36
CA ARG A 170 -2.76 -1.18 12.48
C ARG A 170 -2.10 -2.55 12.54
N VAL A 171 -0.78 -2.54 12.67
CA VAL A 171 0.08 -3.74 12.75
C VAL A 171 1.11 -3.52 13.87
N GLY A 172 1.74 -4.60 14.35
CA GLY A 172 2.71 -4.46 15.44
C GLY A 172 2.13 -3.83 16.71
N ARG A 173 2.96 -3.09 17.45
CA ARG A 173 2.57 -2.42 18.71
C ARG A 173 2.18 -0.96 18.49
N ASP A 174 2.90 -0.27 17.62
CA ASP A 174 2.85 1.17 17.38
C ASP A 174 3.01 1.53 15.89
N LEU A 175 2.58 0.63 15.00
CA LEU A 175 2.77 0.76 13.56
C LEU A 175 1.46 0.82 12.79
N THR A 176 1.38 1.75 11.85
CA THR A 176 0.34 1.81 10.83
C THR A 176 0.95 1.41 9.51
N MET A 177 0.31 0.47 8.81
CA MET A 177 0.62 0.11 7.43
C MET A 177 -0.46 0.73 6.54
N LEU A 178 -0.10 1.79 5.81
CA LEU A 178 -0.93 2.35 4.74
C LEU A 178 -0.51 1.68 3.44
N TYR A 179 -1.43 0.97 2.79
CA TYR A 179 -1.15 0.40 1.48
C TYR A 179 -2.08 0.96 0.40
N ARG A 180 -1.55 1.08 -0.81
CA ARG A 180 -2.22 1.59 -2.00
C ARG A 180 -2.09 0.63 -3.17
N PHE A 181 -3.16 0.52 -3.96
CA PHE A 181 -3.24 -0.37 -5.10
C PHE A 181 -4.26 0.15 -6.12
N SER A 182 -4.25 -0.39 -7.34
CA SER A 182 -5.18 0.02 -8.39
C SER A 182 -6.61 -0.45 -8.16
N ALA A 183 -7.59 0.37 -8.57
CA ALA A 183 -9.00 0.01 -8.48
C ALA A 183 -9.35 -1.25 -9.31
N VAL A 184 -8.56 -1.58 -10.34
CA VAL A 184 -8.76 -2.81 -11.14
C VAL A 184 -8.55 -4.09 -10.33
N LEU A 185 -7.85 -4.01 -9.20
CA LEU A 185 -7.62 -5.13 -8.29
C LEU A 185 -8.71 -5.27 -7.22
N LEU A 186 -9.73 -4.40 -7.21
CA LEU A 186 -10.85 -4.53 -6.26
C LEU A 186 -11.53 -5.91 -6.27
N PRO A 187 -11.64 -6.67 -7.38
CA PRO A 187 -12.14 -8.04 -7.33
C PRO A 187 -11.28 -9.02 -6.50
N GLN A 188 -10.03 -8.67 -6.19
CA GLN A 188 -9.04 -9.46 -5.43
C GLN A 188 -8.77 -8.86 -4.04
N TRP A 189 -9.69 -8.03 -3.51
CA TRP A 189 -9.45 -7.26 -2.29
C TRP A 189 -9.20 -8.15 -1.07
N GLN A 190 -9.84 -9.33 -1.01
CA GLN A 190 -9.65 -10.30 0.08
C GLN A 190 -8.21 -10.85 0.09
N GLU A 191 -7.71 -11.22 -1.08
CA GLU A 191 -6.36 -11.73 -1.29
C GLU A 191 -5.34 -10.67 -0.91
N ILE A 192 -5.56 -9.41 -1.31
CA ILE A 192 -4.71 -8.28 -0.96
C ILE A 192 -4.70 -8.05 0.55
N GLU A 193 -5.86 -7.99 1.22
CA GLU A 193 -5.93 -7.81 2.68
C GLU A 193 -5.14 -8.91 3.41
N LYS A 194 -5.34 -10.17 3.02
CA LYS A 194 -4.63 -11.30 3.62
C LYS A 194 -3.11 -11.21 3.38
N ALA A 195 -2.72 -10.92 2.14
CA ALA A 195 -1.32 -10.78 1.73
C ALA A 195 -0.61 -9.65 2.49
N MET A 196 -1.23 -8.48 2.60
CA MET A 196 -0.65 -7.32 3.29
C MET A 196 -0.48 -7.58 4.78
N ARG A 197 -1.49 -8.16 5.45
CA ARG A 197 -1.38 -8.53 6.86
C ARG A 197 -0.27 -9.54 7.11
N SER A 198 -0.24 -10.61 6.30
CA SER A 198 0.80 -11.62 6.39
C SER A 198 2.19 -11.02 6.15
N PHE A 199 2.34 -10.14 5.16
CA PHE A 199 3.60 -9.47 4.88
C PHE A 199 4.08 -8.63 6.06
N ALA A 200 3.21 -7.82 6.68
CA ALA A 200 3.58 -7.04 7.86
C ALA A 200 3.99 -7.96 9.02
N GLU A 201 3.21 -9.00 9.31
CA GLU A 201 3.48 -9.93 10.40
C GLU A 201 4.82 -10.66 10.28
N THR A 202 5.22 -11.05 9.07
CA THR A 202 6.48 -11.76 8.84
C THR A 202 7.72 -10.87 8.88
N HIS A 203 7.57 -9.56 8.69
CA HIS A 203 8.70 -8.61 8.62
C HIS A 203 8.84 -7.74 9.87
N ILE A 204 7.90 -7.80 10.82
CA ILE A 204 8.05 -7.17 12.15
C ILE A 204 8.87 -8.11 13.06
N VAL A 205 10.00 -7.60 13.55
CA VAL A 205 10.87 -8.31 14.51
C VAL A 205 10.27 -8.18 15.91
N ARG A 206 10.19 -9.32 16.65
CA ARG A 206 9.66 -9.38 18.01
C ARG A 206 10.67 -8.99 19.08
#